data_AF-A0A6A2YM59-F1
#
_entry.id   AF-A0A6A2YM59-F1
#
_cell.length_a   1.000
_cell.length_b   1.000
_cell.length_c   1.000
_cell.angle_alpha   90.00
_cell.angle_beta   90.00
_cell.angle_gamma   90.00
#
_symmetry.space_group_name_H-M   'P 1'
#
loop_
_entity.id
_entity.type
_entity.pdbx_description
1 polymer ?
#
loop_
_entity_poly.entity_id
_entity_poly.type
_entity_poly.pdbx_seq_one_letter_code
_entity_poly.pdbx_strand_id
1 'polypeptide(L)'
;MDPSINDSFAKTMEDKKEYKNGVNGMNGQDDFDPSAAPPFRIADIRACIPKHCWVKNQWRSMSYVFRDVIVVFSLLAAAAYLDKWFFWPVYWVAQGTMFWALFVLGHDCGHGSFSDDPILNNVVGHILHSATLVPYHGWRISHKTHHQNHGNVEKDESWVPIRNANFDYRIAIYIFALRFSKFVAIVEVRVAIYSKFVAIVQVRVAIYSKFVAIVEVRVAIYSKFVAIVEVRVAIYSKFVAIVEVRVAIYSKFVAIVQNRNDWWCMIVNCFLNNHIELETSVENKGDSRAPPLPSSVSSRLVSGRVGSGRGRGRGRGRGRGRGRGRGRGRGSVVAILDYRNEFGINRNANLDYRNEF
;
A
#
# COMPACT_ATOMS: atom_id res chain seq x y z
N MET A 1 -51.08 -43.37 16.13
CA MET A 1 -50.27 -42.66 15.12
C MET A 1 -50.49 -41.17 15.33
N ASP A 2 -49.41 -40.43 15.52
CA ASP A 2 -49.39 -39.01 15.93
C ASP A 2 -49.84 -38.11 14.76
N PRO A 3 -50.89 -37.25 14.93
CA PRO A 3 -51.39 -36.38 13.86
C PRO A 3 -50.39 -35.30 13.40
N SER A 4 -49.33 -35.02 14.17
CA SER A 4 -48.31 -34.02 13.82
C SER A 4 -47.39 -34.43 12.65
N ILE A 5 -47.31 -35.73 12.35
CA ILE A 5 -46.45 -36.26 11.27
C ILE A 5 -47.10 -36.02 9.90
N ASN A 6 -48.43 -36.11 9.80
CA ASN A 6 -49.15 -35.98 8.54
C ASN A 6 -49.15 -34.52 8.02
N ASP A 7 -49.23 -33.52 8.90
CA ASP A 7 -49.16 -32.11 8.53
C ASP A 7 -47.76 -31.70 8.04
N SER A 8 -46.71 -32.25 8.64
CA SER A 8 -45.34 -32.02 8.17
C SER A 8 -45.09 -32.62 6.78
N PHE A 9 -45.69 -33.78 6.50
CA PHE A 9 -45.56 -34.47 5.23
C PHE A 9 -46.37 -33.79 4.12
N ALA A 10 -47.58 -33.32 4.45
CA ALA A 10 -48.43 -32.53 3.54
C ALA A 10 -47.76 -31.20 3.16
N LYS A 11 -47.18 -30.49 4.13
CA LYS A 11 -46.45 -29.23 3.88
C LYS A 11 -45.20 -29.44 3.02
N THR A 12 -44.45 -30.52 3.25
CA THR A 12 -43.28 -30.88 2.42
C THR A 12 -43.69 -31.28 0.99
N MET A 13 -44.90 -31.79 0.80
CA MET A 13 -45.46 -32.13 -0.51
C MET A 13 -46.05 -30.90 -1.23
N GLU A 14 -46.60 -29.92 -0.52
CA GLU A 14 -47.00 -28.62 -1.06
C GLU A 14 -45.80 -27.78 -1.47
N ASP A 15 -44.75 -27.67 -0.63
CA ASP A 15 -43.52 -26.96 -0.96
C ASP A 15 -42.83 -27.59 -2.20
N LYS A 16 -42.91 -28.92 -2.36
CA LYS A 16 -42.42 -29.62 -3.56
C LYS A 16 -43.32 -29.46 -4.79
N LYS A 17 -44.62 -29.20 -4.62
CA LYS A 17 -45.54 -28.88 -5.72
C LYS A 17 -45.38 -27.42 -6.17
N GLU A 18 -45.13 -26.50 -5.24
CA GLU A 18 -44.85 -25.10 -5.55
C GLU A 18 -43.50 -24.94 -6.27
N TYR A 19 -42.48 -25.71 -5.88
CA TYR A 19 -41.20 -25.75 -6.58
C TYR A 19 -41.27 -26.41 -7.98
N LYS A 20 -42.33 -27.18 -8.28
CA LYS A 20 -42.53 -27.83 -9.59
C LYS A 20 -43.27 -26.97 -10.61
N ASN A 21 -43.85 -25.83 -10.23
CA ASN A 21 -44.51 -24.93 -11.17
C ASN A 21 -43.52 -23.99 -11.92
N GLY A 22 -42.22 -24.15 -11.71
CA GLY A 22 -41.16 -23.40 -12.42
C GLY A 22 -40.46 -24.17 -13.55
N VAL A 23 -40.77 -25.45 -13.77
CA VAL A 23 -40.13 -26.26 -14.82
C VAL A 23 -41.23 -26.89 -15.66
N ASN A 24 -41.69 -26.13 -16.67
CA ASN A 24 -42.48 -26.70 -17.74
C ASN A 24 -41.64 -27.74 -18.50
N GLY A 25 -42.30 -28.82 -18.90
CA GLY A 25 -41.73 -30.10 -19.28
C GLY A 25 -40.60 -30.05 -20.32
N MET A 26 -39.59 -30.89 -20.10
CA MET A 26 -38.74 -31.40 -21.16
C MET A 26 -39.46 -32.58 -21.80
N ASN A 27 -40.15 -32.32 -22.91
CA ASN A 27 -40.55 -33.35 -23.87
C ASN A 27 -39.58 -33.23 -25.06
N GLY A 28 -39.17 -34.37 -25.61
CA GLY A 28 -38.11 -34.43 -26.63
C GLY A 28 -38.31 -33.46 -27.81
N GLN A 29 -37.20 -32.83 -28.21
CA GLN A 29 -37.08 -31.78 -29.24
C GLN A 29 -37.70 -30.43 -28.88
N ASP A 30 -37.32 -29.90 -27.71
CA ASP A 30 -37.49 -28.48 -27.42
C ASP A 30 -36.46 -27.70 -28.27
N ASP A 31 -36.91 -27.02 -29.32
CA ASP A 31 -36.12 -25.99 -29.99
C ASP A 31 -35.65 -24.99 -28.93
N PHE A 32 -34.33 -24.88 -28.74
CA PHE A 32 -33.75 -23.91 -27.83
C PHE A 32 -34.15 -22.50 -28.28
N ASP A 33 -35.09 -21.86 -27.56
CA ASP A 33 -35.41 -20.45 -27.77
C ASP A 33 -34.37 -19.58 -27.04
N PRO A 34 -33.40 -18.95 -27.74
CA PRO A 34 -32.41 -18.09 -27.11
C PRO A 34 -33.02 -16.82 -26.49
N SER A 35 -34.28 -16.50 -26.81
CA SER A 35 -35.00 -15.34 -26.29
C SER A 35 -35.74 -15.60 -24.99
N ALA A 36 -35.95 -16.88 -24.63
CA ALA A 36 -36.60 -17.27 -23.41
C ALA A 36 -35.74 -16.89 -22.20
N ALA A 37 -36.40 -16.50 -21.10
CA ALA A 37 -35.68 -16.24 -19.85
C ALA A 37 -35.01 -17.53 -19.37
N PRO A 38 -33.76 -17.47 -18.87
CA PRO A 38 -33.08 -18.65 -18.38
C PRO A 38 -33.87 -19.29 -17.23
N PRO A 39 -33.86 -20.62 -17.09
CA PRO A 39 -34.62 -21.34 -16.06
C PRO A 39 -34.03 -21.19 -14.63
N PHE A 40 -33.17 -20.21 -14.41
CA PHE A 40 -32.50 -19.91 -13.14
C PHE A 40 -32.37 -18.41 -12.95
N ARG A 41 -32.34 -17.98 -11.68
CA ARG A 41 -32.11 -16.58 -11.29
C ARG A 41 -30.62 -16.34 -11.10
N ILE A 42 -30.20 -15.07 -11.18
CA ILE A 42 -28.82 -14.68 -10.85
C ILE A 42 -28.43 -15.11 -9.41
N ALA A 43 -29.39 -15.12 -8.49
CA ALA A 43 -29.19 -15.57 -7.12
C ALA A 43 -28.78 -17.05 -7.05
N ASP A 44 -29.35 -17.90 -7.90
CA ASP A 44 -29.03 -19.33 -7.96
C ASP A 44 -27.58 -19.52 -8.44
N ILE A 45 -27.15 -18.72 -9.43
CA ILE A 45 -25.75 -18.70 -9.90
C ILE A 45 -24.81 -18.26 -8.76
N ARG A 46 -25.14 -17.16 -8.06
CA ARG A 46 -24.33 -16.65 -6.94
C ARG A 46 -24.22 -17.66 -5.81
N ALA A 47 -25.28 -18.42 -5.54
CA ALA A 47 -25.30 -19.47 -4.52
C ALA A 47 -24.39 -20.66 -4.87
N CYS A 48 -24.22 -20.96 -6.16
CA CYS A 48 -23.30 -22.00 -6.64
C CYS A 48 -21.83 -21.60 -6.56
N ILE A 49 -21.49 -20.31 -6.45
CA ILE A 49 -20.10 -19.84 -6.39
C ILE A 49 -19.51 -20.13 -5.00
N PRO A 50 -18.38 -20.84 -4.89
CA PRO A 50 -17.75 -21.14 -3.61
C PRO A 50 -17.46 -19.89 -2.77
N LYS A 51 -17.67 -19.98 -1.45
CA LYS A 51 -17.49 -18.85 -0.52
C LYS A 51 -16.12 -18.17 -0.60
N HIS A 52 -15.07 -18.95 -0.86
CA HIS A 52 -13.71 -18.43 -0.96
C HIS A 52 -13.49 -17.55 -2.21
N CYS A 53 -14.29 -17.70 -3.27
CA CYS A 53 -14.22 -16.85 -4.47
C CYS A 53 -14.70 -15.42 -4.22
N TRP A 54 -15.48 -15.20 -3.15
CA TRP A 54 -15.97 -13.88 -2.74
C TRP A 54 -14.97 -13.11 -1.86
N VAL A 55 -13.91 -13.77 -1.39
CA VAL A 55 -12.89 -13.15 -0.53
C VAL A 55 -11.86 -12.46 -1.41
N LYS A 56 -11.88 -11.12 -1.40
CA LYS A 56 -10.90 -10.30 -2.13
C LYS A 56 -9.65 -10.14 -1.29
N ASN A 57 -8.49 -10.16 -1.94
CA ASN A 57 -7.21 -9.92 -1.28
C ASN A 57 -6.52 -8.71 -1.92
N GLN A 58 -6.66 -7.55 -1.28
CA GLN A 58 -6.09 -6.29 -1.76
C GLN A 58 -4.57 -6.32 -1.92
N TRP A 59 -3.85 -7.09 -1.10
CA TRP A 59 -2.39 -7.22 -1.21
C TRP A 59 -1.99 -8.00 -2.45
N ARG A 60 -2.76 -9.04 -2.78
CA ARG A 60 -2.58 -9.77 -4.04
C ARG A 60 -2.87 -8.86 -5.23
N SER A 61 -3.97 -8.11 -5.20
CA SER A 61 -4.32 -7.16 -6.27
C SER A 61 -3.24 -6.09 -6.46
N MET A 62 -2.76 -5.50 -5.36
CA MET A 62 -1.65 -4.54 -5.39
C MET A 62 -0.35 -5.16 -5.90
N SER A 63 -0.06 -6.42 -5.57
CA SER A 63 1.14 -7.10 -6.09
C SER A 63 1.13 -7.20 -7.62
N TYR A 64 -0.03 -7.39 -8.25
CA TYR A 64 -0.16 -7.36 -9.70
C TYR A 64 0.08 -5.96 -10.26
N VAL A 65 -0.41 -4.91 -9.59
CA VAL A 65 -0.10 -3.51 -9.96
C VAL A 65 1.41 -3.28 -9.95
N PHE A 66 2.09 -3.62 -8.86
CA PHE A 66 3.55 -3.43 -8.75
C PHE A 66 4.30 -4.23 -9.81
N ARG A 67 3.94 -5.51 -10.01
CA ARG A 67 4.52 -6.36 -11.06
C ARG A 67 4.38 -5.71 -12.43
N ASP A 68 3.18 -5.29 -12.81
CA ASP A 68 2.90 -4.79 -14.15
C ASP A 68 3.60 -3.45 -14.39
N VAL A 69 3.64 -2.58 -13.38
CA VAL A 69 4.41 -1.33 -13.42
C VAL A 69 5.91 -1.61 -13.62
N ILE A 70 6.48 -2.56 -12.87
CA ILE A 70 7.89 -2.95 -13.02
C ILE A 70 8.16 -3.46 -14.44
N VAL A 71 7.29 -4.32 -14.98
CA VAL A 71 7.45 -4.85 -16.35
C VAL A 71 7.35 -3.73 -17.38
N VAL A 72 6.38 -2.82 -17.25
CA VAL A 72 6.22 -1.64 -18.13
C VAL A 72 7.48 -0.78 -18.17
N PHE A 73 8.06 -0.47 -17.01
CA PHE A 73 9.29 0.33 -16.94
C PHE A 73 10.52 -0.46 -17.41
N SER A 74 10.57 -1.76 -17.17
CA SER A 74 11.66 -2.63 -17.63
C SER A 74 11.68 -2.76 -19.15
N LEU A 75 10.52 -2.92 -19.78
CA LEU A 75 10.37 -2.94 -21.23
C LEU A 75 10.77 -1.59 -21.86
N LEU A 76 10.37 -0.48 -21.24
CA LEU A 76 10.79 0.85 -21.66
C LEU A 76 12.32 1.03 -21.58
N ALA A 77 12.93 0.59 -20.48
CA ALA A 77 14.38 0.62 -20.32
C ALA A 77 15.10 -0.27 -21.34
N ALA A 78 14.57 -1.47 -21.62
CA ALA A 78 15.11 -2.36 -22.64
C ALA A 78 15.01 -1.76 -24.04
N ALA A 79 13.90 -1.11 -24.39
CA ALA A 79 13.74 -0.41 -25.66
C ALA A 79 14.76 0.72 -25.81
N ALA A 80 14.95 1.53 -24.77
CA ALA A 80 15.92 2.62 -24.76
C ALA A 80 17.38 2.12 -24.84
N TYR A 81 17.69 0.97 -24.23
CA TYR A 81 19.03 0.40 -24.24
C TYR A 81 19.38 -0.28 -25.57
N LEU A 82 18.46 -1.08 -26.12
CA LEU A 82 18.71 -1.85 -27.34
C LEU A 82 18.63 -0.97 -28.58
N ASP A 83 17.59 -0.13 -28.67
CA ASP A 83 17.30 0.81 -29.78
C ASP A 83 17.67 0.26 -31.17
N LYS A 84 17.20 -0.96 -31.48
CA LYS A 84 17.38 -1.60 -32.78
C LYS A 84 16.05 -1.69 -33.51
N TRP A 85 16.06 -1.44 -34.82
CA TRP A 85 14.87 -1.46 -35.67
C TRP A 85 14.04 -2.75 -35.52
N PHE A 86 14.70 -3.91 -35.36
CA PHE A 86 14.03 -5.22 -35.23
C PHE A 86 13.44 -5.47 -33.83
N PHE A 87 13.89 -4.73 -32.80
CA PHE A 87 13.35 -4.86 -31.45
C PHE A 87 12.02 -4.11 -31.29
N TRP A 88 11.82 -3.04 -32.05
CA TRP A 88 10.63 -2.18 -31.97
C TRP A 88 9.31 -2.94 -32.18
N PRO A 89 9.14 -3.81 -33.18
CA PRO A 89 7.91 -4.60 -33.32
C PRO A 89 7.61 -5.48 -32.11
N VAL A 90 8.62 -6.14 -31.53
CA VAL A 90 8.48 -6.97 -30.34
C VAL A 90 8.09 -6.12 -29.14
N TYR A 91 8.76 -4.97 -28.97
CA TYR A 91 8.45 -4.01 -27.93
C TYR A 91 7.02 -3.48 -28.04
N TRP A 92 6.54 -3.10 -29.23
CA TRP A 92 5.17 -2.58 -29.39
C TRP A 92 4.12 -3.58 -28.94
N VAL A 93 4.26 -4.84 -29.34
CA VAL A 93 3.34 -5.91 -28.95
C VAL A 93 3.41 -6.15 -27.45
N ALA A 94 4.61 -6.31 -26.89
CA ALA A 94 4.80 -6.57 -25.47
C ALA A 94 4.30 -5.40 -24.60
N GLN A 95 4.69 -4.17 -24.94
CA GLN A 95 4.33 -2.95 -24.22
C GLN A 95 2.83 -2.68 -24.30
N GLY A 96 2.23 -2.83 -25.50
CA GLY A 96 0.79 -2.68 -25.70
C GLY A 96 0.00 -3.68 -24.85
N THR A 97 0.45 -4.94 -24.81
CA THR A 97 -0.14 -5.99 -23.96
C THR A 97 -0.08 -5.61 -22.47
N MET A 98 1.05 -5.06 -22.02
CA MET A 98 1.20 -4.64 -20.62
C MET A 98 0.37 -3.41 -20.26
N PHE A 99 0.19 -2.45 -21.17
CA PHE A 99 -0.76 -1.35 -20.94
C PHE A 99 -2.21 -1.84 -20.91
N TRP A 100 -2.55 -2.88 -21.69
CA TRP A 100 -3.85 -3.53 -21.57
C TRP A 100 -4.02 -4.23 -20.21
N ALA A 101 -2.96 -4.84 -19.66
CA ALA A 101 -2.99 -5.39 -18.30
C ALA A 101 -3.27 -4.31 -17.24
N LEU A 102 -2.64 -3.12 -17.35
CA LEU A 102 -2.96 -1.99 -16.47
C LEU A 102 -4.43 -1.52 -16.62
N PHE A 103 -4.95 -1.51 -17.84
CA PHE A 103 -6.37 -1.21 -18.09
C PHE A 103 -7.28 -2.23 -17.39
N VAL A 104 -6.97 -3.53 -17.46
CA VAL A 104 -7.73 -4.60 -16.80
C VAL A 104 -7.73 -4.43 -15.28
N LEU A 105 -6.58 -4.10 -14.67
CA LEU A 105 -6.51 -3.85 -13.23
C LEU A 105 -7.36 -2.62 -12.82
N GLY A 106 -7.37 -1.55 -13.61
CA GLY A 106 -8.26 -0.41 -13.38
C GLY A 106 -9.73 -0.73 -13.65
N HIS A 107 -10.02 -1.62 -14.59
CA HIS A 107 -11.36 -2.14 -14.87
C HIS A 107 -11.90 -2.91 -13.65
N ASP A 108 -11.07 -3.74 -13.03
CA ASP A 108 -11.42 -4.50 -11.82
C ASP A 108 -11.65 -3.58 -10.61
N CYS A 109 -10.94 -2.45 -10.55
CA CYS A 109 -11.25 -1.38 -9.60
C CYS A 109 -12.65 -0.79 -9.85
N GLY A 110 -13.01 -0.60 -11.12
CA GLY A 110 -14.33 -0.10 -11.54
C GLY A 110 -15.49 -1.02 -11.12
N HIS A 111 -15.27 -2.33 -11.19
CA HIS A 111 -16.20 -3.37 -10.73
C HIS A 111 -16.20 -3.57 -9.21
N GLY A 112 -15.19 -3.06 -8.51
CA GLY A 112 -14.99 -3.32 -7.08
C GLY A 112 -14.51 -4.75 -6.77
N SER A 113 -14.03 -5.50 -7.77
CA SER A 113 -13.42 -6.83 -7.58
C SER A 113 -11.96 -6.73 -7.13
N PHE A 114 -11.32 -5.57 -7.32
CA PHE A 114 -9.93 -5.34 -6.92
C PHE A 114 -9.72 -5.38 -5.40
N SER A 115 -10.62 -4.74 -4.62
CA SER A 115 -10.61 -4.75 -3.16
C SER A 115 -11.99 -4.48 -2.57
N ASP A 116 -12.16 -4.72 -1.27
CA ASP A 116 -13.41 -4.37 -0.56
C ASP A 116 -13.49 -2.90 -0.15
N ASP A 117 -12.41 -2.12 -0.29
CA ASP A 117 -12.39 -0.68 0.00
C ASP A 117 -12.72 0.14 -1.28
N PRO A 118 -13.88 0.82 -1.32
CA PRO A 118 -14.25 1.65 -2.46
C PRO A 118 -13.29 2.82 -2.69
N ILE A 119 -12.65 3.35 -1.64
CA ILE A 119 -11.69 4.45 -1.76
C ILE A 119 -10.43 3.94 -2.44
N LEU A 120 -9.89 2.82 -1.98
CA LEU A 120 -8.73 2.18 -2.60
C LEU A 120 -8.98 1.90 -4.09
N ASN A 121 -10.13 1.31 -4.42
CA ASN A 121 -10.52 1.05 -5.81
C ASN A 121 -10.59 2.35 -6.62
N ASN A 122 -11.18 3.42 -6.09
CA ASN A 122 -11.29 4.68 -6.81
C ASN A 122 -9.91 5.33 -7.05
N VAL A 123 -9.03 5.31 -6.05
CA VAL A 123 -7.69 5.89 -6.16
C VAL A 123 -6.83 5.10 -7.15
N VAL A 124 -6.74 3.77 -6.97
CA VAL A 124 -5.93 2.91 -7.83
C VAL A 124 -6.49 2.90 -9.25
N GLY A 125 -7.80 2.73 -9.42
CA GLY A 125 -8.47 2.78 -10.72
C GLY A 125 -8.22 4.11 -11.43
N HIS A 126 -8.32 5.25 -10.73
CA HIS A 126 -8.02 6.56 -11.30
C HIS A 126 -6.57 6.68 -11.77
N ILE A 127 -5.61 6.22 -10.99
CA ILE A 127 -4.19 6.25 -11.36
C ILE A 127 -3.91 5.36 -12.58
N LEU A 128 -4.37 4.10 -12.55
CA LEU A 128 -4.13 3.12 -13.61
C LEU A 128 -4.78 3.53 -14.93
N HIS A 129 -6.04 3.93 -14.89
CA HIS A 129 -6.75 4.38 -16.09
C HIS A 129 -6.21 5.72 -16.60
N SER A 130 -5.73 6.61 -15.73
CA SER A 130 -5.03 7.82 -16.19
C SER A 130 -3.75 7.49 -16.95
N ALA A 131 -3.00 6.47 -16.52
CA ALA A 131 -1.80 6.01 -17.23
C ALA A 131 -2.13 5.44 -18.63
N THR A 132 -3.33 4.89 -18.82
CA THR A 132 -3.85 4.43 -20.13
C THR A 132 -4.78 5.43 -20.79
N LEU A 133 -4.90 6.65 -20.24
CA LEU A 133 -5.73 7.75 -20.73
C LEU A 133 -7.22 7.45 -20.85
N VAL A 134 -7.72 6.61 -19.96
CA VAL A 134 -9.13 6.34 -19.83
C VAL A 134 -9.65 7.22 -18.69
N PRO A 135 -10.72 8.01 -18.91
CA PRO A 135 -11.29 8.82 -17.84
C PRO A 135 -12.03 7.91 -16.85
N TYR A 136 -11.33 7.43 -15.82
CA TYR A 136 -11.79 6.38 -14.92
C TYR A 136 -13.23 6.51 -14.43
N HIS A 137 -13.63 7.67 -13.93
CA HIS A 137 -14.98 7.84 -13.38
C HIS A 137 -16.07 7.82 -14.44
N GLY A 138 -15.86 8.47 -15.58
CA GLY A 138 -16.79 8.43 -16.70
C GLY A 138 -16.91 7.02 -17.27
N TRP A 139 -15.76 6.39 -17.49
CA TRP A 139 -15.67 5.02 -17.96
C TRP A 139 -16.31 4.03 -16.98
N ARG A 140 -16.08 4.12 -15.67
CA ARG A 140 -16.67 3.21 -14.67
C ARG A 140 -18.20 3.26 -14.69
N ILE A 141 -18.78 4.46 -14.83
CA ILE A 141 -20.23 4.64 -14.86
C ILE A 141 -20.81 4.03 -16.14
N SER A 142 -20.24 4.38 -17.29
CA SER A 142 -20.70 3.87 -18.58
C SER A 142 -20.49 2.34 -18.66
N HIS A 143 -19.33 1.85 -18.27
CA HIS A 143 -19.01 0.44 -18.25
C HIS A 143 -19.96 -0.38 -17.37
N LYS A 144 -20.40 0.17 -16.23
CA LYS A 144 -21.46 -0.44 -15.42
C LYS A 144 -22.77 -0.52 -16.21
N THR A 145 -23.20 0.55 -16.88
CA THR A 145 -24.42 0.53 -17.73
C THR A 145 -24.29 -0.42 -18.92
N HIS A 146 -23.10 -0.55 -19.52
CA HIS A 146 -22.81 -1.53 -20.55
C HIS A 146 -23.01 -2.96 -20.03
N HIS A 147 -22.41 -3.33 -18.91
CA HIS A 147 -22.56 -4.69 -18.36
C HIS A 147 -24.01 -5.02 -17.97
N GLN A 148 -24.78 -4.04 -17.51
CA GLN A 148 -26.18 -4.22 -17.17
C GLN A 148 -27.07 -4.44 -18.40
N ASN A 149 -26.67 -3.90 -19.54
CA ASN A 149 -27.46 -3.90 -20.78
C ASN A 149 -26.75 -4.63 -21.93
N HIS A 150 -25.72 -5.43 -21.65
CA HIS A 150 -24.86 -6.00 -22.68
C HIS A 150 -25.69 -6.85 -23.66
N GLY A 151 -25.59 -6.55 -24.95
CA GLY A 151 -26.36 -7.23 -26.00
C GLY A 151 -27.83 -6.79 -26.09
N ASN A 152 -28.26 -5.79 -25.30
CA ASN A 152 -29.59 -5.19 -25.45
C ASN A 152 -29.60 -4.19 -26.61
N VAL A 153 -30.43 -4.47 -27.62
CA VAL A 153 -30.60 -3.66 -28.84
C VAL A 153 -30.94 -2.17 -28.58
N GLU A 154 -31.55 -1.84 -27.45
CA GLU A 154 -31.99 -0.48 -27.14
C GLU A 154 -31.15 0.22 -26.07
N LYS A 155 -30.63 -0.56 -25.12
CA LYS A 155 -30.04 -0.04 -23.89
C LYS A 155 -28.52 -0.21 -23.82
N ASP A 156 -27.92 -1.01 -24.70
CA ASP A 156 -26.46 -1.12 -24.77
C ASP A 156 -25.87 0.17 -25.32
N GLU A 157 -24.95 0.76 -24.56
CA GLU A 157 -24.24 2.00 -24.94
C GLU A 157 -23.16 1.78 -26.00
N SER A 158 -22.66 0.55 -26.12
CA SER A 158 -21.53 0.20 -26.99
C SER A 158 -21.97 -0.13 -28.41
N TRP A 159 -23.15 -0.74 -28.55
CA TRP A 159 -23.66 -1.25 -29.81
C TRP A 159 -25.14 -0.92 -29.98
N VAL A 160 -25.41 -0.02 -30.92
CA VAL A 160 -26.77 0.36 -31.31
C VAL A 160 -26.99 -0.10 -32.75
N PRO A 161 -27.68 -1.22 -32.98
CA PRO A 161 -27.93 -1.70 -34.33
C PRO A 161 -28.88 -0.77 -35.06
N ILE A 162 -28.67 -0.66 -36.37
CA ILE A 162 -29.55 0.10 -37.25
C ILE A 162 -30.82 -0.74 -37.47
N ARG A 163 -31.98 -0.19 -37.11
CA ARG A 163 -33.27 -0.92 -37.07
C ARG A 163 -34.03 -0.99 -38.40
N ASN A 164 -33.48 -0.45 -39.49
CA ASN A 164 -34.24 -0.29 -40.73
C ASN A 164 -34.31 -1.57 -41.57
N ALA A 165 -35.53 -1.93 -42.00
CA ALA A 165 -35.80 -3.01 -42.95
C ALA A 165 -35.19 -2.77 -44.35
N ASN A 166 -34.81 -1.52 -44.66
CA ASN A 166 -34.14 -1.11 -45.91
C ASN A 166 -32.66 -0.75 -45.67
N PHE A 167 -31.93 -1.60 -44.94
CA PHE A 167 -30.52 -1.37 -44.61
C PHE A 167 -29.64 -1.37 -45.86
N ASP A 168 -29.15 -0.19 -46.29
CA ASP A 168 -28.10 -0.08 -47.30
C ASP A 168 -26.73 -0.20 -46.63
N TYR A 169 -26.00 -1.27 -46.96
CA TYR A 169 -24.64 -1.53 -46.49
C TYR A 169 -23.68 -0.38 -46.79
N ARG A 170 -23.93 0.41 -47.84
CA ARG A 170 -23.15 1.60 -48.19
C ARG A 170 -23.25 2.65 -47.11
N ILE A 171 -24.44 2.89 -46.56
CA ILE A 171 -24.66 3.85 -45.47
C ILE A 171 -23.93 3.38 -44.21
N ALA A 172 -23.94 2.07 -43.92
CA ALA A 172 -23.21 1.53 -42.78
C ALA A 172 -21.69 1.70 -42.90
N ILE A 173 -21.13 1.48 -44.10
CA ILE A 173 -19.72 1.73 -44.39
C ILE A 173 -19.38 3.21 -44.24
N TYR A 174 -20.24 4.11 -44.74
CA TYR A 174 -20.05 5.56 -44.57
C TYR A 174 -20.11 5.98 -43.10
N ILE A 175 -21.08 5.48 -42.33
CA ILE A 175 -21.17 5.76 -40.88
C ILE A 175 -19.95 5.20 -40.14
N PHE A 176 -19.51 4.00 -40.49
CA PHE A 176 -18.29 3.41 -39.94
C PHE A 176 -17.06 4.26 -40.26
N ALA A 177 -16.88 4.68 -41.51
CA ALA A 177 -15.80 5.56 -41.94
C ALA A 177 -15.84 6.91 -41.22
N LEU A 178 -17.01 7.49 -41.00
CA LEU A 178 -17.18 8.74 -40.23
C LEU A 178 -16.91 8.55 -38.73
N ARG A 179 -17.28 7.42 -38.15
CA ARG A 179 -16.92 7.10 -36.75
C ARG A 179 -15.43 6.86 -36.61
N PHE A 180 -14.83 6.16 -37.58
CA PHE A 180 -13.39 5.92 -37.64
C PHE A 180 -12.61 7.22 -37.84
N SER A 181 -13.07 8.13 -38.71
CA SER A 181 -12.41 9.44 -38.89
C SER A 181 -12.47 10.30 -37.63
N LYS A 182 -13.60 10.28 -36.90
CA LYS A 182 -13.69 10.91 -35.57
C LYS A 182 -12.71 10.29 -34.57
N PHE A 183 -12.59 8.96 -34.57
CA PHE A 183 -11.61 8.26 -33.72
C PHE A 183 -10.17 8.68 -34.06
N VAL A 184 -9.82 8.69 -35.35
CA VAL A 184 -8.50 9.16 -35.82
C VAL A 184 -8.27 10.61 -35.39
N ALA A 185 -9.23 11.51 -35.58
CA ALA A 185 -9.11 12.90 -35.14
C ALA A 185 -8.92 13.04 -33.62
N ILE A 186 -9.62 12.24 -32.80
CA ILE A 186 -9.42 12.22 -31.34
C ILE A 186 -8.00 11.74 -31.00
N VAL A 187 -7.53 10.70 -31.68
CA VAL A 187 -6.17 10.18 -31.51
C VAL A 187 -5.14 11.24 -31.92
N GLU A 188 -5.33 11.94 -33.03
CA GLU A 188 -4.46 13.04 -33.48
C GLU A 188 -4.40 14.19 -32.47
N VAL A 189 -5.55 14.66 -31.98
CA VAL A 189 -5.61 15.68 -30.93
C VAL A 189 -4.87 15.21 -29.67
N ARG A 190 -5.05 13.94 -29.28
CA ARG A 190 -4.36 13.34 -28.14
C ARG A 190 -2.85 13.27 -28.36
N VAL A 191 -2.38 12.82 -29.52
CA VAL A 191 -0.96 12.79 -29.90
C VAL A 191 -0.37 14.21 -29.86
N ALA A 192 -1.12 15.21 -30.34
CA ALA A 192 -0.69 16.61 -30.29
C ALA A 192 -0.63 17.18 -28.86
N ILE A 193 -1.54 16.80 -27.97
CA ILE A 193 -1.45 17.15 -26.54
C ILE A 193 -0.21 16.49 -25.92
N TYR A 194 0.06 15.24 -26.28
CA TYR A 194 1.21 14.49 -25.78
C TYR A 194 2.54 15.04 -26.22
N SER A 195 2.70 15.39 -27.49
CA SER A 195 3.96 15.96 -27.97
C SER A 195 4.30 17.24 -27.20
N LYS A 196 3.30 18.05 -26.85
CA LYS A 196 3.46 19.22 -25.97
C LYS A 196 3.82 18.84 -24.54
N PHE A 197 3.16 17.82 -23.95
CA PHE A 197 3.50 17.35 -22.60
C PHE A 197 4.92 16.80 -22.53
N VAL A 198 5.33 15.98 -23.51
CA VAL A 198 6.69 15.46 -23.63
C VAL A 198 7.69 16.60 -23.75
N ALA A 199 7.40 17.63 -24.56
CA ALA A 199 8.26 18.82 -24.65
C ALA A 199 8.42 19.54 -23.29
N ILE A 200 7.34 19.69 -22.52
CA ILE A 200 7.39 20.28 -21.17
C ILE A 200 8.24 19.43 -20.23
N VAL A 201 8.05 18.10 -20.25
CA VAL A 201 8.85 17.17 -19.43
C VAL A 201 10.32 17.22 -19.83
N GLN A 202 10.65 17.29 -21.12
CA GLN A 202 12.01 17.42 -21.61
C GLN A 202 12.68 18.71 -21.11
N VAL A 203 11.98 19.85 -21.17
CA VAL A 203 12.48 21.13 -20.61
C VAL A 203 12.76 20.96 -19.12
N ARG A 204 11.85 20.33 -18.37
CA ARG A 204 12.01 20.10 -16.93
C ARG A 204 13.19 19.15 -16.62
N VAL A 205 13.35 18.06 -17.37
CA VAL A 205 14.49 17.14 -17.23
C VAL A 205 15.81 17.87 -17.52
N ALA A 206 15.85 18.73 -18.54
CA ALA A 206 17.03 19.54 -18.85
C ALA A 206 17.37 20.58 -17.76
N ILE A 207 16.38 21.10 -17.03
CA ILE A 207 16.62 21.95 -15.86
C ILE A 207 17.20 21.12 -14.71
N TYR A 208 16.60 19.96 -14.43
CA TYR A 208 17.06 19.11 -13.33
C TYR A 208 18.45 18.53 -13.57
N SER A 209 18.82 18.16 -14.80
CA SER A 209 20.16 17.68 -15.10
C SER A 209 21.24 18.74 -14.80
N LYS A 210 20.95 20.01 -15.07
CA LYS A 210 21.84 21.12 -14.68
C LYS A 210 21.94 21.27 -13.16
N PHE A 211 20.83 21.11 -12.43
CA PHE A 211 20.85 21.14 -10.96
C PHE A 211 21.67 19.99 -10.38
N VAL A 212 21.50 18.77 -10.91
CA VAL A 212 22.29 17.59 -10.51
C VAL A 212 23.78 17.85 -10.74
N ALA A 213 24.17 18.39 -11.89
CA ALA A 213 25.56 18.74 -12.16
C ALA A 213 26.14 19.76 -11.15
N ILE A 214 25.35 20.75 -10.71
CA ILE A 214 25.78 21.70 -9.65
C ILE A 214 25.97 20.98 -8.32
N VAL A 215 25.06 20.08 -7.97
CA VAL A 215 25.16 19.28 -6.73
C VAL A 215 26.39 18.37 -6.79
N GLU A 216 26.67 17.73 -7.92
CA GLU A 216 27.86 16.90 -8.12
C GLU A 216 29.16 17.70 -7.93
N VAL A 217 29.26 18.91 -8.50
CA VAL A 217 30.40 19.80 -8.28
C VAL A 217 30.56 20.14 -6.79
N ARG A 218 29.46 20.42 -6.07
CA ARG A 218 29.51 20.66 -4.63
C ARG A 218 29.98 19.43 -3.86
N VAL A 219 29.44 18.25 -4.16
CA VAL A 219 29.84 16.99 -3.53
C VAL A 219 31.34 16.74 -3.76
N ALA A 220 31.86 17.00 -4.95
CA ALA A 220 33.29 16.89 -5.26
C ALA A 220 34.17 17.90 -4.50
N ILE A 221 33.68 19.10 -4.21
CA ILE A 221 34.40 20.06 -3.35
C ILE A 221 34.42 19.57 -1.90
N TYR A 222 33.27 19.13 -1.38
CA TYR A 222 33.17 18.64 0.00
C TYR A 222 34.01 17.38 0.22
N SER A 223 34.08 16.47 -0.74
CA SER A 223 34.94 15.27 -0.62
C SER A 223 36.41 15.63 -0.48
N LYS A 224 36.89 16.66 -1.19
CA LYS A 224 38.27 17.18 -1.02
C LYS A 224 38.48 17.80 0.37
N PHE A 225 37.50 18.53 0.89
CA PHE A 225 37.59 19.09 2.25
C PHE A 225 37.64 18.00 3.31
N VAL A 226 36.80 16.96 3.17
CA VAL A 226 36.82 15.78 4.05
C VAL A 226 38.20 15.12 4.01
N ALA A 227 38.79 14.92 2.84
CA ALA A 227 40.13 14.35 2.72
C ALA A 227 41.21 15.20 3.44
N ILE A 228 41.12 16.53 3.39
CA ILE A 228 42.04 17.42 4.14
C ILE A 228 41.84 17.25 5.65
N VAL A 229 40.59 17.17 6.11
CA VAL A 229 40.27 16.94 7.53
C VAL A 229 40.80 15.58 7.98
N GLU A 230 40.63 14.53 7.17
CA GLU A 230 41.17 13.20 7.45
C GLU A 230 42.69 13.21 7.61
N VAL A 231 43.42 13.90 6.72
CA VAL A 231 44.88 14.08 6.85
C VAL A 231 45.23 14.81 8.15
N ARG A 232 44.49 15.85 8.53
CA ARG A 232 44.71 16.55 9.80
C ARG A 232 44.44 15.65 11.00
N VAL A 233 43.33 14.92 11.01
CA VAL A 233 42.99 13.95 12.06
C VAL A 233 44.10 12.89 12.19
N ALA A 234 44.62 12.39 11.07
CA ALA A 234 45.73 11.45 11.07
C ALA A 234 47.00 12.06 11.70
N ILE A 235 47.35 13.32 11.38
CA ILE A 235 48.50 14.01 12.00
C ILE A 235 48.29 14.15 13.52
N TYR A 236 47.12 14.62 13.95
CA TYR A 236 46.82 14.78 15.37
C TYR A 236 46.84 13.46 16.12
N SER A 237 46.33 12.37 15.52
CA SER A 237 46.39 11.04 16.14
C SER A 237 47.82 10.59 16.43
N LYS A 238 48.77 10.89 15.52
CA LYS A 238 50.19 10.60 15.74
C LYS A 238 50.79 11.47 16.83
N PHE A 239 50.41 12.75 16.92
CA PHE A 239 50.86 13.63 18.00
C PHE A 239 50.36 13.15 19.36
N VAL A 240 49.09 12.74 19.46
CA VAL A 240 48.52 12.16 20.68
C VAL A 240 49.29 10.91 21.09
N ALA A 241 49.60 10.00 20.16
CA ALA A 241 50.40 8.82 20.45
C ALA A 241 51.81 9.15 20.99
N ILE A 242 52.47 10.20 20.48
CA ILE A 242 53.76 10.67 21.00
C ILE A 242 53.61 11.20 22.44
N VAL A 243 52.56 11.97 22.71
CA VAL A 243 52.27 12.49 24.05
C VAL A 243 51.98 11.35 25.02
N GLU A 244 51.21 10.34 24.62
CA GLU A 244 50.95 9.14 25.43
C GLU A 244 52.23 8.40 25.80
N VAL A 245 53.15 8.20 24.85
CA VAL A 245 54.47 7.61 25.11
C VAL A 245 55.26 8.45 26.11
N ARG A 246 55.26 9.78 25.97
CA ARG A 246 55.93 10.67 26.94
C ARG A 246 55.31 10.55 28.33
N VAL A 247 53.99 10.60 28.44
CA VAL A 247 53.25 10.44 29.71
C VAL A 247 53.60 9.09 30.36
N ALA A 248 53.69 8.02 29.57
CA ALA A 248 54.08 6.70 30.06
C ALA A 248 55.54 6.62 30.56
N ILE A 249 56.47 7.37 29.93
CA ILE A 249 57.85 7.48 30.42
C ILE A 249 57.90 8.26 31.74
N TYR A 250 57.22 9.41 31.79
CA TYR A 250 57.18 10.23 33.01
C TYR A 250 56.53 9.50 34.17
N SER A 251 55.44 8.76 33.95
CA SER A 251 54.80 7.97 35.01
C SER A 251 55.71 6.88 35.57
N LYS A 252 56.49 6.19 34.71
CA LYS A 252 57.52 5.24 35.14
C LYS A 252 58.64 5.91 35.93
N PHE A 253 59.11 7.08 35.50
CA PHE A 253 60.13 7.83 36.23
C PHE A 253 59.63 8.25 37.62
N VAL A 254 58.42 8.79 37.71
CA VAL A 254 57.79 9.15 38.98
C VAL A 254 57.68 7.93 39.89
N ALA A 255 57.26 6.77 39.38
CA ALA A 255 57.18 5.54 40.16
C ALA A 255 58.55 5.09 40.73
N ILE A 256 59.64 5.24 39.96
CA ILE A 256 61.01 4.92 40.44
C ILE A 256 61.41 5.88 41.57
N VAL A 257 61.17 7.18 41.41
CA VAL A 257 61.48 8.19 42.43
C VAL A 257 60.65 7.92 43.70
N GLN A 258 59.37 7.61 43.55
CA GLN A 258 58.49 7.26 44.67
C GLN A 258 59.01 6.04 45.42
N ASN A 259 59.33 4.95 44.71
CA ASN A 259 59.86 3.72 45.31
C ASN A 259 61.20 3.94 46.04
N ARG A 260 62.07 4.81 45.49
CA ARG A 260 63.32 5.20 46.15
C ARG A 260 63.07 5.99 47.44
N ASN A 261 62.09 6.91 47.42
CA ASN A 261 61.70 7.66 48.61
C ASN A 261 61.07 6.75 49.65
N ASP A 262 60.22 5.80 49.25
CA ASP A 262 59.62 4.80 50.14
C ASP A 262 60.70 3.91 50.79
N TRP A 263 61.71 3.49 50.02
CA TRP A 263 62.90 2.80 50.53
C TRP A 263 63.68 3.63 51.56
N TRP A 264 63.91 4.92 51.29
CA TRP A 264 64.57 5.81 52.25
C TRP A 264 63.75 5.99 53.52
N CYS A 265 62.44 6.20 53.41
CA CYS A 265 61.54 6.26 54.56
C CYS A 265 61.57 4.98 55.38
N MET A 266 61.66 3.80 54.74
CA MET A 266 61.78 2.51 55.42
C MET A 266 63.11 2.37 56.16
N ILE A 267 64.24 2.78 55.56
CA ILE A 267 65.56 2.78 56.21
C ILE A 267 65.57 3.73 57.42
N VAL A 268 65.05 4.95 57.25
CA VAL A 268 64.96 5.94 58.33
C VAL A 268 64.07 5.42 59.46
N ASN A 269 62.92 4.81 59.14
CA ASN A 269 62.05 4.19 60.14
C ASN A 269 62.72 2.99 60.84
N CYS A 270 63.49 2.15 60.15
CA CYS A 270 64.26 1.08 60.80
C CYS A 270 65.37 1.63 61.72
N PHE A 271 66.05 2.71 61.33
CA PHE A 271 67.06 3.37 62.17
C PHE A 271 66.45 4.05 63.40
N LEU A 272 65.32 4.73 63.23
CA LEU A 272 64.60 5.39 64.33
C LEU A 272 63.96 4.36 65.27
N ASN A 273 63.41 3.26 64.76
CA ASN A 273 62.83 2.21 65.59
C ASN A 273 63.89 1.37 66.34
N ASN A 274 65.06 1.13 65.75
CA ASN A 274 66.19 0.49 66.46
C ASN A 274 66.76 1.37 67.59
N HIS A 275 66.50 2.69 67.57
CA HIS A 275 66.88 3.59 68.67
C HIS A 275 65.82 3.70 69.77
N ILE A 276 64.60 3.21 69.55
CA ILE A 276 63.48 3.33 70.52
C ILE A 276 63.26 2.03 71.30
N GLU A 277 63.70 0.88 70.80
CA GLU A 277 63.54 -0.42 71.50
C GLU A 277 64.48 -0.64 72.70
N LEU A 278 65.38 0.30 73.01
CA LEU A 278 66.32 0.15 74.15
C LEU A 278 65.90 0.85 75.45
N GLU A 279 64.83 1.66 75.49
CA GLU A 279 64.52 2.45 76.70
C GLU A 279 63.08 2.43 77.21
N THR A 280 62.18 1.57 76.71
CA THR A 280 60.84 1.46 77.31
C THR A 280 60.45 0.01 77.61
N SER A 281 61.14 -0.56 78.61
CA SER A 281 60.72 -1.79 79.30
C SER A 281 60.55 -1.59 80.80
N VAL A 282 60.01 -0.45 81.24
CA VAL A 282 59.41 -0.20 82.57
C VAL A 282 58.45 0.98 82.32
N GLU A 283 57.13 0.89 82.37
CA GLU A 283 56.31 0.59 83.53
C GLU A 283 54.85 0.40 83.06
N ASN A 284 54.14 -0.49 83.74
CA ASN A 284 52.76 -0.87 83.46
C ASN A 284 51.94 -0.66 84.75
N LYS A 285 50.70 -0.15 84.61
CA LYS A 285 49.53 -0.10 85.54
C LYS A 285 48.94 1.32 85.57
N GLY A 286 47.77 1.58 84.97
CA GLY A 286 46.43 1.10 85.38
C GLY A 286 45.78 2.23 86.19
N ASP A 287 44.55 2.70 86.03
CA ASP A 287 43.28 2.21 85.48
C ASP A 287 42.39 3.50 85.36
N SER A 288 41.47 3.75 84.42
CA SER A 288 40.08 3.27 84.51
C SER A 288 39.13 4.02 83.52
N ARG A 289 38.14 3.26 82.99
CA ARG A 289 36.87 3.61 82.28
C ARG A 289 36.82 3.53 80.73
N ALA A 290 36.00 2.59 80.27
CA ALA A 290 35.27 2.53 78.98
C ALA A 290 33.79 2.96 79.18
N PRO A 291 32.88 3.11 78.17
CA PRO A 291 32.90 2.94 76.70
C PRO A 291 32.27 4.18 75.96
N PRO A 292 31.63 4.16 74.76
CA PRO A 292 31.77 3.38 73.51
C PRO A 292 32.12 4.25 72.25
N LEU A 293 32.30 3.59 71.09
CA LEU A 293 32.74 4.09 69.77
C LEU A 293 31.83 5.12 69.06
N PRO A 294 32.43 6.00 68.20
CA PRO A 294 31.80 6.26 66.90
C PRO A 294 32.76 6.39 65.68
N SER A 295 32.35 5.67 64.63
CA SER A 295 32.42 5.85 63.17
C SER A 295 33.32 6.90 62.48
N SER A 296 34.04 6.44 61.44
CA SER A 296 34.16 7.17 60.17
C SER A 296 34.07 6.26 58.93
N VAL A 297 32.94 6.42 58.25
CA VAL A 297 32.69 6.45 56.80
C VAL A 297 33.14 5.28 55.90
N SER A 298 32.14 4.48 55.55
CA SER A 298 32.07 3.52 54.44
C SER A 298 32.18 4.19 53.06
N SER A 299 33.10 3.72 52.21
CA SER A 299 33.03 3.91 50.76
C SER A 299 31.94 3.03 50.16
N ARG A 300 30.81 3.63 49.75
CA ARG A 300 29.79 2.94 48.96
C ARG A 300 29.59 3.65 47.62
N LEU A 301 29.93 2.93 46.55
CA LEU A 301 29.41 3.09 45.20
C LEU A 301 27.87 3.14 45.23
N VAL A 302 27.26 4.24 44.75
CA VAL A 302 25.92 4.21 44.13
C VAL A 302 25.79 5.32 43.09
N SER A 303 25.42 4.87 41.89
CA SER A 303 24.82 5.61 40.78
C SER A 303 23.60 6.44 41.21
N GLY A 304 23.63 7.75 40.94
CA GLY A 304 22.53 8.68 41.20
C GLY A 304 21.93 9.23 39.91
N ARG A 305 20.89 8.55 39.41
CA ARG A 305 19.98 9.01 38.36
C ARG A 305 19.11 10.14 38.91
N VAL A 306 19.16 11.33 38.31
CA VAL A 306 18.25 12.43 38.63
C VAL A 306 16.86 12.14 38.06
N GLY A 307 15.85 12.18 38.91
CA GLY A 307 14.45 12.30 38.52
C GLY A 307 13.77 13.36 39.38
N SER A 308 13.05 14.29 38.74
CA SER A 308 11.91 15.07 39.25
C SER A 308 11.45 15.99 38.11
N GLY A 309 10.18 16.13 37.75
CA GLY A 309 9.00 15.93 38.57
C GLY A 309 7.73 15.58 37.79
N ARG A 310 6.84 14.95 38.54
CA ARG A 310 5.42 14.72 38.24
C ARG A 310 4.61 15.96 38.64
N GLY A 311 3.60 16.28 37.84
CA GLY A 311 2.40 17.01 38.26
C GLY A 311 1.21 16.57 37.41
N ARG A 312 0.38 15.65 37.92
CA ARG A 312 -1.05 15.83 38.28
C ARG A 312 -1.90 16.40 37.12
N GLY A 313 -2.89 15.74 36.52
CA GLY A 313 -3.80 14.69 37.00
C GLY A 313 -5.22 15.27 37.17
N ARG A 314 -6.23 14.52 36.68
CA ARG A 314 -7.72 14.70 36.72
C ARG A 314 -8.31 15.20 35.39
N GLY A 315 -9.32 14.60 34.78
CA GLY A 315 -10.14 13.45 35.14
C GLY A 315 -11.54 13.56 34.49
N ARG A 316 -12.02 12.43 33.97
CA ARG A 316 -13.43 11.99 33.82
C ARG A 316 -14.40 12.75 32.88
N GLY A 317 -14.99 11.97 31.97
CA GLY A 317 -16.30 12.27 31.36
C GLY A 317 -16.81 11.12 30.50
N ARG A 318 -17.63 10.23 31.09
CA ARG A 318 -18.41 9.20 30.38
C ARG A 318 -19.58 9.86 29.62
N GLY A 319 -19.92 9.33 28.45
CA GLY A 319 -21.18 9.65 27.76
C GLY A 319 -21.59 8.57 26.77
N ARG A 320 -22.54 7.71 27.17
CA ARG A 320 -23.32 6.80 26.30
C ARG A 320 -24.48 7.59 25.66
N GLY A 321 -24.81 7.29 24.40
CA GLY A 321 -26.09 7.62 23.77
C GLY A 321 -26.12 7.02 22.36
N ARG A 322 -26.70 5.83 22.15
CA ARG A 322 -28.08 5.55 21.72
C ARG A 322 -28.46 6.25 20.41
N GLY A 323 -28.85 5.44 19.44
CA GLY A 323 -29.04 5.83 18.05
C GLY A 323 -30.31 6.62 17.77
N ARG A 324 -30.45 6.99 16.50
CA ARG A 324 -31.73 7.25 15.82
C ARG A 324 -31.46 7.22 14.33
N GLY A 325 -32.04 6.22 13.67
CA GLY A 325 -32.21 6.23 12.23
C GLY A 325 -33.00 7.46 11.80
N ARG A 326 -32.60 8.02 10.66
CA ARG A 326 -33.46 8.90 9.87
C ARG A 326 -33.50 8.32 8.47
N GLY A 327 -34.54 7.54 8.23
CA GLY A 327 -34.99 7.26 6.87
C GLY A 327 -35.30 8.60 6.19
N ARG A 328 -34.58 8.88 5.10
CA ARG A 328 -35.03 9.86 4.12
C ARG A 328 -35.85 9.09 3.09
N GLY A 329 -37.15 9.02 3.32
CA GLY A 329 -38.10 8.81 2.25
C GLY A 329 -37.98 9.98 1.29
N ARG A 330 -37.34 9.75 0.13
CA ARG A 330 -37.64 10.53 -1.06
C ARG A 330 -38.68 9.73 -1.82
N GLY A 331 -39.94 10.12 -1.64
CA GLY A 331 -40.96 9.85 -2.64
C GLY A 331 -40.55 10.57 -3.92
N SER A 332 -39.97 9.82 -4.86
CA SER A 332 -39.94 10.23 -6.26
C SER A 332 -41.07 9.46 -6.93
N VAL A 333 -42.20 10.14 -7.09
CA VAL A 333 -43.20 9.79 -8.09
C VAL A 333 -42.44 9.78 -9.43
N VAL A 334 -42.18 8.60 -9.98
CA VAL A 334 -41.71 8.44 -11.34
C VAL A 334 -42.74 7.57 -12.02
N ALA A 335 -43.45 8.18 -12.96
CA ALA A 335 -44.44 7.52 -13.80
C ALA A 335 -43.80 6.31 -14.48
N ILE A 336 -44.32 5.12 -14.17
CA ILE A 336 -44.09 3.92 -14.97
C ILE A 336 -44.98 4.10 -16.20
N LEU A 337 -44.39 4.54 -17.32
CA LEU A 337 -45.02 4.34 -18.62
C LEU A 337 -44.84 2.87 -18.97
N ASP A 338 -45.87 2.09 -18.65
CA ASP A 338 -46.02 0.71 -19.09
C ASP A 338 -46.32 0.73 -20.60
N TYR A 339 -45.26 0.68 -21.42
CA TYR A 339 -45.40 0.53 -22.86
C TYR A 339 -45.50 -0.96 -23.21
N ARG A 340 -46.72 -1.48 -23.16
CA ARG A 340 -47.09 -2.72 -23.84
C ARG A 340 -47.14 -2.45 -25.35
N ASN A 341 -46.18 -2.99 -26.11
CA ASN A 341 -46.33 -3.07 -27.57
C ASN A 341 -47.30 -4.20 -27.94
N GLU A 342 -48.09 -3.97 -29.00
CA GLU A 342 -49.20 -4.79 -29.52
C GLU A 342 -48.88 -6.26 -29.87
N PHE A 343 -47.63 -6.69 -29.73
CA PHE A 343 -47.17 -8.03 -30.12
C PHE A 343 -46.93 -9.00 -28.95
N GLY A 344 -47.14 -8.59 -27.69
CA GLY A 344 -47.08 -9.52 -26.55
C GLY A 344 -45.74 -10.22 -26.30
N ILE A 345 -44.65 -9.82 -26.97
CA ILE A 345 -43.33 -10.44 -26.80
C ILE A 345 -42.62 -9.79 -25.61
N ASN A 346 -42.52 -10.53 -24.50
CA ASN A 346 -41.71 -10.15 -23.35
C ASN A 346 -40.22 -10.37 -23.65
N ARG A 347 -39.58 -9.44 -24.38
CA ARG A 347 -38.13 -9.49 -24.71
C ARG A 347 -37.23 -9.03 -23.56
N ASN A 348 -37.63 -9.28 -22.31
CA ASN A 348 -36.87 -8.89 -21.14
C ASN A 348 -36.39 -10.11 -20.35
N ALA A 349 -35.29 -10.72 -20.78
CA ALA A 349 -34.34 -11.28 -19.83
C ALA A 349 -33.55 -10.12 -19.16
N ASN A 350 -34.26 -9.12 -18.61
CA ASN A 350 -33.64 -8.10 -17.77
C ASN A 350 -33.45 -8.71 -16.38
N LEU A 351 -32.25 -9.20 -16.10
CA LEU A 351 -31.80 -9.31 -14.72
C LEU A 351 -31.62 -7.87 -14.22
N ASP A 352 -32.52 -7.42 -13.35
CA ASP A 352 -32.46 -6.08 -12.77
C ASP A 352 -31.23 -5.96 -11.85
N TYR A 353 -30.15 -5.40 -12.38
CA TYR A 353 -28.88 -5.18 -11.68
C TYR A 353 -28.87 -3.91 -10.80
N ARG A 354 -30.03 -3.29 -10.52
CA ARG A 354 -30.09 -1.94 -9.92
C ARG A 354 -29.47 -1.80 -8.53
N ASN A 355 -29.18 -2.89 -7.80
CA ASN A 355 -28.72 -2.81 -6.41
C ASN A 355 -27.47 -3.63 -6.03
N GLU A 356 -26.71 -4.22 -6.97
CA GLU A 356 -25.71 -5.25 -6.61
C GLU A 356 -24.24 -4.97 -6.98
N PHE A 357 -23.86 -3.70 -7.18
CA PHE A 357 -22.45 -3.28 -7.34
C PHE A 357 -22.08 -2.09 -6.47
#